data_AF-A0A3N5QKE0-F1
#
_entry.id   AF-A0A3N5QKE0-F1
#
_cell.length_a   1.000
_cell.length_b   1.000
_cell.length_c   1.000
_cell.angle_alpha   90.00
_cell.angle_beta   90.00
_cell.angle_gamma   90.00
#
_symmetry.space_group_name_H-M   'P 1'
#
loop_
_entity.id
_entity.type
_entity.pdbx_description
1 polymer ?
#
loop_
_entity_poly.entity_id
_entity_poly.type
_entity_poly.pdbx_seq_one_letter_code
_entity_poly.pdbx_strand_id
1 'polypeptide(L)' 'MKLQGFVRKKTILKGTKSEHEGLVLVCPEGEFALRRQGGNPFQDEALAGLEGKQIEAEGIVRGNQFIMTSHKILD' A
#
# COMPACT_ATOMS: atom_id res chain seq x y z
N MET A 1 -0.82 -10.63 -9.12
CA MET A 1 -1.20 -11.34 -7.87
C MET A 1 -2.28 -10.56 -7.17
N LYS A 2 -3.07 -11.23 -6.34
CA LYS A 2 -4.20 -10.66 -5.61
C LYS A 2 -3.94 -10.77 -4.12
N LEU A 3 -4.09 -9.68 -3.39
CA LEU A 3 -3.91 -9.61 -1.94
C LEU A 3 -5.12 -8.96 -1.30
N GLN A 4 -5.48 -9.43 -0.10
CA GLN A 4 -6.55 -8.86 0.70
C GLN A 4 -6.00 -8.49 2.06
N GLY A 5 -6.28 -7.27 2.51
CA GLY A 5 -5.72 -6.79 3.76
C GLY A 5 -6.23 -5.42 4.19
N PHE A 6 -5.72 -4.96 5.33
CA PHE A 6 -6.00 -3.64 5.87
C PHE A 6 -4.96 -2.64 5.40
N VAL A 7 -5.42 -1.49 4.92
CA VAL A 7 -4.54 -0.37 4.64
C VAL A 7 -4.30 0.39 5.94
N ARG A 8 -3.02 0.58 6.26
CA ARG A 8 -2.58 1.31 7.46
C ARG A 8 -1.50 2.29 7.09
N LYS A 9 -1.49 3.45 7.74
CA LYS A 9 -0.37 4.37 7.66
C LYS A 9 0.72 3.91 8.62
N LYS A 10 1.93 3.72 8.12
CA LYS A 10 3.11 3.31 8.91
C LYS A 10 4.35 4.08 8.47
N THR A 11 5.32 4.15 9.37
CA THR A 11 6.67 4.61 9.05
C THR A 11 7.40 3.54 8.24
N ILE A 12 7.81 3.91 7.02
CA ILE A 12 8.58 3.08 6.10
C ILE A 12 10.06 3.41 6.25
N LEU A 13 10.92 2.39 6.15
CA LEU A 13 12.39 2.52 6.25
C LEU A 13 12.87 3.22 7.53
N LYS A 14 12.24 2.88 8.67
CA LYS A 14 12.56 3.42 9.99
C LYS A 14 14.06 3.31 10.30
N GLY A 15 14.65 4.40 10.78
CA GLY A 15 16.07 4.51 11.15
C GLY A 15 17.01 4.81 9.97
N THR A 16 16.49 5.12 8.78
CA THR A 16 17.30 5.46 7.60
C THR A 16 17.11 6.92 7.17
N LYS A 17 18.01 7.42 6.32
CA LYS A 17 17.87 8.75 5.68
C LYS A 17 16.65 8.86 4.76
N SER A 18 16.00 7.73 4.45
CA SER A 18 14.81 7.64 3.60
C SER A 18 13.57 7.25 4.41
N GLU A 19 13.60 7.44 5.73
CA GLU A 19 12.43 7.27 6.58
C GLU A 19 11.33 8.24 6.15
N HIS A 20 10.13 7.71 5.91
CA HIS A 20 8.96 8.51 5.57
C HIS A 20 7.68 7.77 5.98
N GLU A 21 6.59 8.50 6.15
CA GLU A 21 5.28 7.89 6.31
C GLU A 21 4.74 7.41 4.96
N GLY A 22 4.12 6.25 4.95
CA GLY A 22 3.42 5.75 3.78
C GLY A 22 2.34 4.75 4.14
N LEU A 23 1.47 4.48 3.18
CA LEU A 23 0.44 3.47 3.33
C LEU A 23 1.02 2.09 3.07
N VAL A 24 0.68 1.15 3.94
CA VAL A 24 1.04 -0.26 3.83
C VAL A 24 -0.21 -1.12 3.76
N LEU A 25 -0.17 -2.18 2.98
CA LEU A 25 -1.15 -3.25 2.99
C LEU A 25 -0.69 -4.32 3.98
N VAL A 26 -1.48 -4.52 5.03
CA VAL A 26 -1.28 -5.57 6.03
C VAL A 26 -2.18 -6.75 5.68
N CYS A 27 -1.60 -7.85 5.24
CA CYS A 27 -2.29 -9.06 4.82
C CYS A 27 -1.63 -10.32 5.44
N PRO A 28 -2.27 -11.50 5.40
CA PRO A 28 -1.69 -12.74 5.93
C PRO A 28 -0.32 -13.11 5.33
N GLU A 29 -0.05 -12.67 4.11
CA GLU A 29 1.22 -12.89 3.39
C GLU A 29 2.35 -11.98 3.89
N GLY A 30 2.02 -10.91 4.63
CA GLY A 30 2.98 -9.95 5.16
C GLY A 30 2.52 -8.50 5.04
N GLU A 31 3.47 -7.58 5.21
CA GLU A 31 3.24 -6.14 5.11
C GLU A 31 3.98 -5.58 3.90
N PHE A 32 3.25 -4.89 3.03
CA PHE A 32 3.82 -4.32 1.81
C PHE A 32 3.56 -2.82 1.72
N ALA A 33 4.58 -2.04 1.40
CA ALA A 33 4.40 -0.63 1.06
C ALA A 33 3.51 -0.51 -0.18
N LEU A 34 2.36 0.13 -0.02
CA LEU A 34 1.33 0.20 -1.04
C LEU A 34 1.66 1.33 -2.02
N ARG A 35 1.63 1.03 -3.32
CA ARG A 35 1.71 2.02 -4.39
C ARG A 35 0.69 1.71 -5.46
N ARG A 36 0.13 2.74 -6.09
CA ARG A 36 -0.77 2.58 -7.24
C ARG A 36 0.02 2.68 -8.54
N GLN A 37 -0.26 1.81 -9.51
CA GLN A 37 0.32 1.91 -10.85
C GLN A 37 -0.13 3.21 -11.50
N GLY A 38 0.82 4.03 -11.96
CA GLY A 38 0.54 5.35 -12.51
C GLY A 38 0.10 6.40 -11.48
N GLY A 39 0.12 6.06 -10.18
CA GLY A 39 -0.09 7.01 -9.10
C GLY A 39 1.06 8.02 -8.99
N ASN A 40 0.74 9.24 -8.55
CA ASN A 40 1.77 10.24 -8.29
C ASN A 40 2.69 9.75 -7.14
N PRO A 41 4.02 9.66 -7.35
CA PRO A 41 4.96 9.15 -6.35
C PRO A 41 5.02 9.94 -5.04
N PHE A 42 4.58 11.20 -5.05
CA PHE A 42 4.65 12.12 -3.91
C PHE A 42 3.30 12.28 -3.21
N GLN A 43 2.20 12.25 -3.96
CA GLN A 43 0.87 12.50 -3.42
C GLN A 43 -0.21 11.81 -4.27
N ASP A 44 -0.66 10.63 -3.84
CA ASP A 44 -1.76 9.90 -4.47
C ASP A 44 -3.01 9.99 -3.58
N GLU A 45 -3.91 10.93 -3.90
CA GLU A 45 -5.16 11.13 -3.15
C GLU A 45 -6.07 9.89 -3.18
N ALA A 46 -6.06 9.14 -4.28
CA ALA A 46 -6.82 7.91 -4.38
C ALA A 46 -6.28 6.84 -3.43
N LEU A 47 -4.96 6.80 -3.22
CA LEU A 47 -4.34 5.93 -2.24
C LEU A 47 -4.64 6.40 -0.82
N ALA A 48 -4.53 7.72 -0.55
CA ALA A 48 -4.82 8.32 0.74
C ALA A 48 -6.25 7.99 1.22
N GLY A 49 -7.23 7.97 0.32
CA GLY A 49 -8.61 7.60 0.61
C GLY A 49 -8.83 6.12 1.00
N LEU A 50 -7.79 5.28 0.94
CA LEU A 50 -7.82 3.89 1.38
C LEU A 50 -7.34 3.72 2.82
N GLU A 51 -6.72 4.74 3.43
CA GLU A 51 -6.23 4.65 4.80
C GLU A 51 -7.36 4.18 5.75
N GLY A 52 -7.06 3.16 6.55
CA GLY A 52 -8.01 2.59 7.51
C GLY A 52 -8.90 1.47 6.94
N LYS A 53 -9.07 1.39 5.62
CA LYS A 53 -10.02 0.48 4.97
C LYS A 53 -9.44 -0.91 4.75
N GLN A 54 -10.33 -1.91 4.71
CA GLN A 54 -10.00 -3.22 4.18
C GLN A 54 -10.21 -3.22 2.67
N ILE A 55 -9.21 -3.68 1.91
CA ILE A 55 -9.26 -3.73 0.45
C ILE A 55 -8.88 -5.11 -0.06
N GLU A 56 -9.43 -5.45 -1.23
CA GLU A 56 -8.88 -6.48 -2.11
C GLU A 56 -8.19 -5.78 -3.28
N ALA A 57 -6.91 -6.05 -3.48
CA ALA A 57 -6.07 -5.37 -4.45
C ALA A 57 -5.37 -6.37 -5.37
N GLU A 58 -5.31 -6.05 -6.66
CA GLU A 58 -4.53 -6.78 -7.65
C GLU A 58 -3.31 -5.96 -8.06
N GLY A 59 -2.18 -6.62 -8.27
CA GLY A 59 -0.92 -5.95 -8.54
C GLY A 59 0.28 -6.88 -8.63
N ILE A 60 1.47 -6.31 -8.49
CA ILE A 60 2.74 -7.04 -8.46
C ILE A 60 3.54 -6.64 -7.22
N VAL A 61 4.22 -7.60 -6.59
CA VAL A 61 5.20 -7.32 -5.54
C VAL A 61 6.57 -7.08 -6.17
N ARG A 62 7.25 -6.01 -5.74
CA ARG A 62 8.63 -5.66 -6.11
C ARG A 62 9.39 -5.33 -4.83
N GLY A 63 10.18 -6.29 -4.33
CA GLY A 63 10.81 -6.17 -3.02
C GLY A 63 9.74 -6.09 -1.92
N ASN A 64 9.76 -5.02 -1.12
CA ASN A 64 8.76 -4.79 -0.08
C ASN A 64 7.59 -3.89 -0.53
N GLN A 65 7.46 -3.62 -1.83
CA GLN A 65 6.41 -2.77 -2.38
C GLN A 65 5.37 -3.61 -3.11
N PHE A 66 4.10 -3.31 -2.90
CA PHE A 66 2.99 -3.82 -3.68
C PHE A 66 2.51 -2.72 -4.63
N ILE A 67 2.78 -2.91 -5.92
CA ILE A 67 2.35 -2.02 -6.99
C ILE A 67 0.99 -2.51 -7.48
N MET A 68 -0.05 -1.87 -6.94
CA MET A 68 -1.46 -2.15 -7.17
C MET A 68 -1.92 -1.56 -8.50
N THR A 69 -2.53 -2.40 -9.35
CA THR A 69 -3.14 -2.02 -10.62
C THR A 69 -4.63 -1.73 -10.48
N SER A 70 -5.31 -2.43 -9.58
CA SER A 70 -6.74 -2.25 -9.28
C SER A 70 -7.03 -2.65 -7.84
N HIS A 71 -8.13 -2.12 -7.30
CA HIS A 71 -8.61 -2.48 -5.97
C HIS A 71 -10.12 -2.31 -5.87
N LYS A 72 -10.69 -2.98 -4.88
CA LYS A 72 -12.02 -2.69 -4.35
C LYS A 72 -11.96 -2.60 -2.83
N ILE A 73 -12.76 -1.71 -2.28
CA ILE A 73 -12.98 -1.60 -0.84
C ILE A 73 -13.93 -2.73 -0.44
N LEU A 74 -13.61 -3.44 0.64
CA LEU A 74 -14.41 -4.54 1.16
C LEU A 74 -15.30 -4.15 2.34
N ASP A 75 -15.05 -2.97 2.92
CA ASP A 75 -15.67 -2.39 4.12
C ASP A 75 -15.44 -3.22 5.40
#